data_AF-A0A1G9S9K7-F1
#
_entry.id   AF-A0A1G9S9K7-F1
#
_cell.length_a   1.000
_cell.length_b   1.000
_cell.length_c   1.000
_cell.angle_alpha   90.00
_cell.angle_beta   90.00
_cell.angle_gamma   90.00
#
_symmetry.space_group_name_H-M   'P 1'
#
loop_
_entity.id
_entity.type
_entity.pdbx_description
1 polymer ?
#
loop_
_entity_poly.entity_id
_entity_poly.type
_entity_poly.pdbx_seq_one_letter_code
_entity_poly.pdbx_strand_id
1 'polypeptide(L)' 'MNPIDRISRRINTLIQLPEKKDVILITDLRKEYRQDLRNFIVGETLGVRDGKMVIGKNLYRRWLHKIKTRGFDFDVKFI' A
#
# COMPACT_ATOMS: atom_id res chain seq x y z
N MET A 1 12.82 -11.43 -17.28
CA MET A 1 11.91 -10.31 -16.94
C MET A 1 12.64 -9.45 -15.93
N ASN A 2 12.90 -8.17 -16.24
CA ASN A 2 13.78 -7.31 -15.45
C ASN A 2 13.15 -7.05 -14.06
N PRO A 3 13.89 -7.09 -12.93
CA PRO A 3 13.35 -6.80 -11.59
C PRO A 3 12.63 -5.45 -11.51
N ILE A 4 13.09 -4.45 -12.27
CA ILE A 4 12.48 -3.13 -12.40
C ILE A 4 11.04 -3.23 -12.95
N ASP A 5 10.81 -4.06 -13.97
CA ASP A 5 9.47 -4.25 -14.57
C ASP A 5 8.47 -4.89 -13.61
N ARG A 6 8.97 -5.70 -12.66
CA ARG A 6 8.15 -6.33 -11.62
C ARG A 6 7.72 -5.31 -10.57
N ILE A 7 8.62 -4.42 -10.16
CA ILE A 7 8.32 -3.36 -9.18
C ILE A 7 7.33 -2.36 -9.77
N SER A 8 7.55 -1.91 -11.01
CA SER A 8 6.64 -0.97 -11.70
C SER A 8 5.22 -1.52 -11.84
N ARG A 9 5.06 -2.79 -12.24
CA ARG A 9 3.73 -3.44 -12.31
C ARG A 9 3.05 -3.54 -10.95
N ARG A 10 3.81 -3.84 -9.91
CA ARG A 10 3.33 -3.94 -8.52
C ARG A 10 2.81 -2.59 -8.04
N ILE A 11 3.55 -1.51 -8.27
CA ILE A 11 3.15 -0.13 -7.93
C ILE A 11 1.91 0.29 -8.72
N ASN A 12 1.86 0.02 -10.03
CA ASN A 12 0.70 0.34 -10.86
C ASN A 12 -0.58 -0.37 -10.37
N THR A 13 -0.46 -1.60 -9.88
CA THR A 13 -1.60 -2.34 -9.30
C THR A 13 -2.12 -1.65 -8.03
N LEU A 14 -1.21 -1.15 -7.19
CA LEU A 14 -1.57 -0.40 -5.98
C LEU A 14 -2.22 0.95 -6.30
N ILE A 15 -1.72 1.65 -7.33
CA ILE A 15 -2.28 2.94 -7.77
C ILE A 15 -3.72 2.79 -8.28
N GLN A 16 -4.07 1.67 -8.91
CA GLN A 16 -5.41 1.44 -9.46
C GLN A 16 -6.44 0.97 -8.43
N LEU A 17 -6.03 0.52 -7.24
CA LEU A 17 -6.94 0.03 -6.20
C LEU A 17 -8.01 1.06 -5.77
N PRO A 18 -7.68 2.34 -5.53
CA PRO A 18 -8.64 3.37 -5.14
C PRO A 18 -9.64 3.73 -6.24
N GLU A 19 -9.31 3.49 -7.51
CA GLU A 19 -10.21 3.74 -8.65
C GLU A 19 -11.22 2.61 -8.81
N LYS A 20 -10.82 1.38 -8.46
CA LYS A 20 -11.64 0.17 -8.60
C LYS A 20 -12.51 -0.12 -7.38
N LYS A 21 -12.16 0.42 -6.21
CA LYS A 21 -12.83 0.12 -4.94
C LYS A 21 -13.14 1.40 -4.17
N ASP A 22 -14.37 1.46 -3.68
CA ASP A 22 -14.81 2.58 -2.85
C ASP A 22 -14.19 2.54 -1.44
N VAL A 23 -13.80 1.34 -0.99
CA VAL A 23 -13.13 1.10 0.29
C VAL A 23 -11.90 0.21 0.07
N ILE A 24 -10.78 0.59 0.68
CA ILE A 24 -9.54 -0.19 0.62
C ILE A 24 -9.38 -0.92 1.95
N LEU A 25 -9.52 -2.23 1.91
CA LEU A 25 -9.29 -3.06 3.10
C LEU A 25 -7.80 -3.33 3.24
N ILE A 26 -7.30 -3.43 4.48
CA ILE A 26 -5.92 -3.88 4.72
C ILE A 26 -5.69 -5.27 4.09
N THR A 27 -6.73 -6.11 4.06
CA THR A 27 -6.70 -7.44 3.46
C THR A 27 -6.57 -7.41 1.94
N ASP A 28 -6.93 -6.32 1.26
CA ASP A 28 -6.76 -6.17 -0.18
C ASP A 28 -5.29 -6.03 -0.60
N LEU A 29 -4.42 -5.68 0.35
CA LEU A 29 -2.99 -5.58 0.14
C LEU A 29 -2.31 -6.93 0.32
N ARG A 30 -1.28 -7.19 -0.49
CA ARG A 30 -0.39 -8.34 -0.30
C ARG A 30 0.30 -8.24 1.06
N LYS A 31 0.61 -9.38 1.67
CA LYS A 31 1.20 -9.49 3.02
C LYS A 31 2.45 -8.62 3.18
N GLU A 32 3.32 -8.63 2.18
CA GLU A 32 4.51 -7.78 2.08
C GLU A 32 4.15 -6.29 2.27
N TYR A 33 3.22 -5.74 1.47
CA TYR A 33 2.81 -4.34 1.55
C TYR A 33 2.18 -3.93 2.87
N ARG A 34 1.50 -4.87 3.54
CA ARG A 34 0.83 -4.59 4.81
C ARG A 34 1.83 -4.14 5.88
N GLN A 35 3.07 -4.62 5.86
CA GLN A 35 4.05 -4.24 6.88
C GLN A 35 4.54 -2.79 6.68
N ASP A 36 4.84 -2.37 5.45
CA ASP A 36 5.26 -0.98 5.17
C ASP A 36 4.10 -0.04 5.44
N LEU A 37 2.89 -0.41 5.01
CA LEU A 37 1.70 0.36 5.36
C LEU A 37 1.54 0.47 6.88
N ARG A 38 1.66 -0.63 7.63
CA ARG A 38 1.56 -0.61 9.10
C ARG A 38 2.59 0.32 9.74
N ASN A 39 3.83 0.32 9.26
CA ASN A 39 4.88 1.22 9.72
C ASN A 39 4.57 2.68 9.36
N PHE A 40 4.00 2.91 8.17
CA PHE A 40 3.63 4.24 7.70
C PHE A 40 2.45 4.85 8.48
N ILE A 41 1.48 4.03 8.88
CA ILE A 41 0.27 4.47 9.57
C ILE A 41 0.40 4.43 11.11
N VAL A 42 1.60 4.21 11.65
CA VAL A 42 1.80 4.26 13.10
C VAL A 42 1.37 5.64 13.62
N GLY A 43 0.43 5.66 14.55
CA GLY A 43 -0.15 6.89 15.11
C GLY A 43 -1.34 7.46 14.33
N GLU A 44 -1.70 6.89 13.17
CA GLU A 44 -2.87 7.28 12.40
C GLU A 44 -4.11 6.45 12.82
N THR A 45 -5.29 7.08 12.85
CA THR A 45 -6.55 6.36 13.13
C THR A 45 -7.07 5.70 11.86
N LEU A 46 -7.32 4.39 11.93
CA LEU A 46 -7.97 3.64 10.85
C LEU A 46 -9.47 3.53 11.08
N GLY A 47 -10.22 3.47 9.98
CA GLY A 47 -11.65 3.23 10.08
C GLY A 47 -11.93 1.74 10.27
N VAL A 48 -13.12 1.44 10.77
CA VAL A 48 -13.70 0.08 10.77
C VAL A 48 -15.02 0.13 10.03
N ARG A 49 -15.23 -0.80 9.09
CA ARG A 49 -16.50 -0.98 8.37
C ARG A 49 -16.81 -2.48 8.35
N ASP A 50 -18.00 -2.86 8.84
CA ASP A 50 -18.44 -4.25 8.95
C ASP A 50 -17.43 -5.16 9.68
N GLY A 51 -16.82 -4.64 10.76
CA GLY A 51 -15.79 -5.35 11.53
C GLY A 51 -14.43 -5.48 10.83
N LYS A 52 -14.26 -4.91 9.63
CA LYS A 52 -13.02 -4.95 8.86
C LYS A 52 -12.31 -3.60 8.93
N MET A 53 -10.99 -3.63 9.10
CA MET A 53 -10.16 -2.42 9.05
C MET A 53 -10.11 -1.85 7.63
N VAL A 54 -10.48 -0.58 7.53
CA VAL A 54 -10.48 0.19 6.28
C VAL A 54 -9.43 1.28 6.31
N ILE A 55 -8.77 1.47 5.18
CA ILE A 55 -7.79 2.53 4.97
C ILE A 55 -8.50 3.67 4.24
N GLY A 56 -8.52 4.86 4.84
CA GLY A 56 -9.07 6.04 4.19
C GLY A 56 -8.31 6.37 2.89
N LYS A 57 -9.03 6.81 1.85
CA LYS A 57 -8.44 7.11 0.53
C LYS A 57 -7.28 8.10 0.62
N ASN A 58 -7.35 9.09 1.51
CA ASN A 58 -6.29 10.08 1.71
C ASN A 58 -5.03 9.46 2.33
N LEU A 59 -5.18 8.63 3.37
CA LEU A 59 -4.06 7.92 3.98
C LEU A 59 -3.38 6.99 2.98
N TYR A 60 -4.19 6.28 2.19
CA TYR A 60 -3.70 5.41 1.13
C TYR A 60 -2.92 6.19 0.05
N ARG A 61 -3.43 7.34 -0.40
CA ARG A 61 -2.73 8.21 -1.37
C ARG A 61 -1.41 8.74 -0.83
N ARG A 62 -1.36 9.17 0.45
CA ARG A 62 -0.11 9.60 1.11
C ARG A 62 0.92 8.46 1.15
N TRP A 63 0.46 7.26 1.47
CA TRP A 63 1.29 6.06 1.46
C TRP A 63 1.83 5.72 0.07
N LEU A 64 0.99 5.74 -0.97
CA LEU A 64 1.42 5.55 -2.36
C LEU A 64 2.45 6.60 -2.80
N HIS A 65 2.27 7.85 -2.40
CA HIS A 65 3.21 8.92 -2.70
C HIS A 65 4.58 8.67 -2.03
N LYS A 66 4.57 8.21 -0.77
CA LYS A 66 5.80 7.77 -0.09
C LYS A 66 6.49 6.65 -0.86
N ILE A 67 5.76 5.62 -1.31
CA ILE A 67 6.33 4.52 -2.10
C ILE A 67 6.91 5.01 -3.42
N LYS A 68 6.24 5.92 -4.12
CA LYS A 68 6.71 6.46 -5.40
C LYS A 68 8.00 7.29 -5.25
N THR A 69 8.14 7.99 -4.14
CA THR A 69 9.26 8.92 -3.92
C THR A 69 10.45 8.28 -3.19
N ARG A 70 10.19 7.35 -2.28
CA ARG A 70 11.21 6.74 -1.39
C ARG A 70 11.32 5.23 -1.54
N GLY A 71 10.44 4.60 -2.32
CA GLY A 71 10.33 3.14 -2.37
C GLY A 71 9.62 2.55 -1.15
N PHE A 72 9.62 1.22 -1.09
CA PHE A 72 9.16 0.48 0.07
C PHE A 72 10.26 0.41 1.15
N ASP A 73 9.87 0.37 2.42
CA ASP A 73 10.72 0.24 3.61
C ASP A 73 11.18 -1.20 3.87
N PHE A 74 10.71 -2.18 3.09
CA PHE A 74 11.26 -3.53 3.17
C PHE A 74 12.70 -3.47 2.69
N ASP A 75 13.60 -4.08 3.46
CA ASP A 75 14.95 -4.38 3.02
C ASP A 75 14.90 -4.97 1.62
N VAL A 76 15.29 -4.16 0.64
CA VAL A 76 15.46 -4.58 -0.74
C VAL A 76 16.78 -5.35 -0.77
N LYS A 77 16.83 -6.53 -0.12
CA LYS A 77 17.72 -7.60 -0.56
C LYS A 77 17.16 -8.14 -1.89
N PHE A 78 17.22 -7.31 -2.92
CA PHE A 78 17.05 -7.71 -4.32
C PHE A 78 18.42 -7.64 -5.01
N ILE A 79 19.42 -8.25 -4.38
CA ILE A 79 20.68 -8.62 -5.02
C ILE A 79 20.64 -10.13 -5.21
#